data_AF-A0A8S1QC99-F1
#
_entry.id   AF-A0A8S1QC99-F1
#
_cell.length_a   1.000
_cell.length_b   1.000
_cell.length_c   1.000
_cell.angle_alpha   90.00
_cell.angle_beta   90.00
_cell.angle_gamma   90.00
#
_symmetry.space_group_name_H-M   'P 1'
#
loop_
_entity.id
_entity.type
_entity.pdbx_description
1 polymer ?
#
loop_
_entity_poly.entity_id
_entity_poly.type
_entity_poly.pdbx_seq_one_letter_code
_entity_poly.pdbx_strand_id
1 'polypeptide(L)'
;MIKQDVIQTIIQEGINLMKQLVGACFDASCYCVSQPEAGSIWISYLDGSYFLHNGQVVSLFYHPTRKHTATTIGKLGKKQSVADAGQWAYSIQTKGAYGNKTYYNIL
;
A
#
# COMPACT_ATOMS: atom_id res chain seq x y z
N MET A 1 -28.54 2.54 18.89
CA MET A 1 -28.11 3.05 17.57
C MET A 1 -26.71 3.59 17.73
N ILE A 2 -25.69 2.80 17.39
CA ILE A 2 -24.30 3.30 17.39
C ILE A 2 -24.25 4.33 16.26
N LYS A 3 -23.93 5.58 16.61
CA LYS A 3 -23.88 6.68 15.64
C LYS A 3 -22.81 6.34 14.61
N GLN A 4 -23.10 6.50 13.32
CA GLN A 4 -22.13 6.26 12.23
C GLN A 4 -20.77 6.93 12.49
N ASP A 5 -20.78 8.06 13.19
CA ASP A 5 -19.60 8.77 13.67
C ASP A 5 -18.62 7.89 14.46
N VAL A 6 -19.13 7.03 15.37
CA VAL A 6 -18.29 6.14 16.19
C VAL A 6 -17.58 5.10 15.31
N ILE A 7 -18.27 4.58 14.29
CA ILE A 7 -17.68 3.61 13.36
C ILE A 7 -16.59 4.27 12.52
N GLN A 8 -16.82 5.52 12.06
CA GLN A 8 -15.81 6.27 11.30
C GLN A 8 -14.58 6.58 12.14
N THR A 9 -14.75 6.95 13.41
CA THR A 9 -13.63 7.19 14.32
C THR A 9 -12.77 5.94 14.51
N ILE A 10 -13.40 4.78 14.74
CA ILE A 10 -12.67 3.50 14.91
C ILE A 10 -11.90 3.14 13.64
N ILE A 11 -12.49 3.33 12.46
CA ILE A 11 -11.81 3.10 11.17
C ILE A 11 -10.59 4.03 11.04
N GLN A 12 -10.77 5.31 11.36
CA GLN A 12 -9.71 6.30 11.25
C GLN A 12 -8.55 6.03 12.22
N GLU A 13 -8.86 5.63 13.46
CA GLU A 13 -7.87 5.20 14.45
C GLU A 13 -7.12 3.95 14.00
N GLY A 14 -7.82 2.95 13.44
CA GLY A 14 -7.20 1.76 12.86
C GLY A 14 -6.25 2.09 11.72
N ILE A 15 -6.60 3.04 10.85
CA ILE A 15 -5.71 3.53 9.78
C ILE A 15 -4.50 4.24 10.35
N ASN A 16 -4.67 5.07 11.39
CA ASN A 16 -3.57 5.76 12.05
C ASN A 16 -2.60 4.78 12.72
N LEU A 17 -3.14 3.75 13.39
CA LEU A 17 -2.35 2.67 13.95
C LEU A 17 -1.58 1.93 12.85
N MET A 18 -2.22 1.61 11.73
CA MET A 18 -1.55 0.99 10.58
C MET A 18 -0.43 1.87 10.01
N LYS A 19 -0.62 3.19 9.94
CA LYS A 19 0.45 4.12 9.52
C LYS A 19 1.63 4.08 10.49
N GLN A 20 1.38 4.05 11.79
CA GLN A 20 2.41 3.95 12.82
C GLN A 20 3.14 2.61 12.77
N LEU A 21 2.41 1.50 12.64
CA LEU A 21 2.98 0.16 12.50
C LEU A 21 3.81 0.04 11.22
N VAL A 22 3.34 0.59 10.11
CA VAL A 22 4.12 0.61 8.86
C VAL A 22 5.39 1.44 9.04
N GLY A 23 5.31 2.63 9.65
CA GLY A 23 6.50 3.45 9.93
C GLY A 23 7.47 2.81 10.93
N ALA A 24 7.00 1.96 11.84
CA ALA A 24 7.84 1.29 12.84
C ALA A 24 8.42 -0.06 12.35
N CYS A 25 7.64 -0.83 11.58
CA CYS A 25 8.07 -2.13 11.06
C CYS A 25 8.92 -2.02 9.81
N PHE A 26 8.79 -0.91 9.08
CA PHE A 26 9.57 -0.69 7.89
C PHE A 26 10.36 0.60 8.05
N ASP A 27 11.68 0.46 8.13
CA ASP A 27 12.67 1.53 8.31
C ASP A 27 12.78 2.40 7.04
N ALA A 28 11.65 2.76 6.43
CA ALA A 28 11.58 3.50 5.19
C ALA A 28 11.59 4.99 5.41
N SER A 29 12.45 5.61 4.62
CA SER A 29 12.45 7.05 4.39
C SER A 29 11.21 7.55 3.64
N CYS A 30 10.47 6.69 2.92
CA CYS A 30 9.33 7.10 2.09
C CYS A 30 8.19 6.07 2.07
N TYR A 31 7.05 6.41 2.67
CA TYR A 31 5.80 5.65 2.53
C TYR A 31 4.61 6.60 2.32
N CYS A 32 3.54 6.06 1.75
CA CYS A 32 2.27 6.74 1.57
C CYS A 32 1.14 5.76 1.87
N VAL A 33 0.14 6.22 2.62
CA VAL A 33 -1.09 5.46 2.86
C VAL A 33 -2.26 6.31 2.40
N SER A 34 -3.12 5.75 1.56
CA SER A 34 -4.31 6.41 1.05
C SER A 34 -5.53 5.50 1.14
N GLN A 35 -6.72 6.11 1.17
CA GLN A 35 -8.00 5.42 1.15
C GLN A 35 -8.82 5.93 -0.05
N PRO A 36 -8.74 5.25 -1.20
CA PRO A 36 -9.41 5.69 -2.43
C PRO A 36 -10.95 5.61 -2.36
N GLU A 37 -11.47 4.53 -1.78
CA GLU A 37 -12.90 4.26 -1.54
C GLU A 37 -13.14 3.83 -0.08
N ALA A 38 -14.38 3.94 0.39
CA ALA A 38 -14.74 3.58 1.77
C ALA A 38 -14.35 2.13 2.10
N GLY A 39 -13.55 1.96 3.16
CA GLY A 39 -13.05 0.65 3.59
C GLY A 39 -11.91 0.07 2.74
N SER A 40 -11.50 0.72 1.65
CA SER A 40 -10.28 0.36 0.91
C SER A 40 -9.04 0.99 1.56
N ILE A 41 -7.88 0.35 1.41
CA ILE A 41 -6.61 0.87 1.93
C ILE A 41 -5.52 0.57 0.91
N TRP A 42 -4.82 1.60 0.45
CA TRP A 42 -3.62 1.48 -0.36
C TRP A 42 -2.40 1.96 0.41
N ILE A 43 -1.35 1.16 0.39
CA ILE A 43 -0.06 1.46 0.98
C ILE A 43 0.99 1.37 -0.12
N SER A 44 1.72 2.46 -0.30
CA SER A 44 2.90 2.56 -1.13
C SER A 44 4.11 2.72 -0.24
N TYR A 45 5.17 2.01 -0.59
CA TYR A 45 6.38 1.97 0.19
C TYR A 45 7.62 1.90 -0.70
N LEU A 46 8.62 2.71 -0.36
CA LEU A 46 9.91 2.76 -1.01
C LEU A 46 11.00 3.00 0.03
N ASP A 47 11.97 2.10 0.09
CA ASP A 47 13.16 2.27 0.94
C ASP A 47 14.48 2.24 0.13
N GLY A 48 15.58 2.37 0.86
CA GLY A 48 16.93 2.37 0.33
C GLY A 48 17.39 3.72 -0.22
N SER A 49 18.71 3.87 -0.33
CA SER A 49 19.33 5.15 -0.72
C SER A 49 19.11 5.46 -2.19
N TYR A 50 19.05 6.75 -2.53
CA TYR A 50 18.99 7.19 -3.92
C TYR A 50 20.22 6.64 -4.69
N PHE A 51 20.01 6.17 -5.93
CA PHE A 51 21.01 5.48 -6.78
C PHE A 51 21.52 4.09 -6.37
N LEU A 52 21.10 3.53 -5.23
CA LEU A 52 21.48 2.17 -4.83
C LEU A 52 20.34 1.16 -5.02
N HIS A 53 20.71 -0.09 -5.31
CA HIS A 53 19.78 -1.23 -5.44
C HIS A 53 19.54 -1.94 -4.09
N ASN A 54 19.73 -1.23 -2.98
CA ASN A 54 19.69 -1.78 -1.62
C ASN A 54 18.31 -1.65 -0.95
N GLY A 55 17.24 -1.51 -1.74
CA GLY A 55 15.89 -1.31 -1.23
C GLY A 55 14.81 -2.09 -1.97
N GLN A 56 13.57 -1.84 -1.59
CA GLN A 56 12.35 -2.47 -1.99
C GLN A 56 11.33 -1.41 -2.41
N VAL A 57 10.54 -1.78 -3.41
CA VAL A 57 9.35 -1.07 -3.85
C VAL A 57 8.18 -1.98 -3.49
N VAL A 58 7.25 -1.48 -2.69
CA VAL A 58 6.11 -2.25 -2.20
C VAL A 58 4.83 -1.50 -2.46
N SER A 59 3.84 -2.21 -2.99
CA SER A 59 2.47 -1.76 -3.13
C SER A 59 1.55 -2.80 -2.50
N LEU A 60 0.74 -2.37 -1.54
CA LEU A 60 -0.29 -3.19 -0.89
C LEU A 60 -1.63 -2.50 -1.12
N PHE A 61 -2.62 -3.23 -1.60
CA PHE A 61 -3.97 -2.69 -1.78
C PHE A 61 -5.01 -3.67 -1.26
N TYR A 62 -5.97 -3.14 -0.52
CA TYR A 62 -7.14 -3.86 -0.05
C TYR A 62 -8.40 -3.16 -0.54
N HIS A 63 -9.35 -3.94 -1.03
CA HIS A 63 -10.68 -3.45 -1.35
C HIS A 63 -11.76 -4.42 -0.85
N PRO A 64 -12.78 -3.95 -0.10
CA PRO A 64 -13.73 -4.84 0.56
C PRO A 64 -14.69 -5.54 -0.42
N THR A 65 -15.08 -4.87 -1.51
CA THR A 65 -16.21 -5.30 -2.36
C THR A 65 -15.87 -5.53 -3.83
N ARG A 66 -14.66 -5.16 -4.26
CA ARG A 66 -14.28 -5.17 -5.68
C ARG A 66 -12.95 -5.88 -5.84
N LYS A 67 -12.82 -6.55 -6.99
CA LYS A 67 -11.54 -7.10 -7.42
C LYS A 67 -10.58 -5.94 -7.65
N HIS A 68 -9.32 -6.14 -7.31
CA HIS A 68 -8.35 -5.04 -7.33
C HIS A 68 -6.94 -5.54 -7.54
N THR A 69 -6.04 -4.59 -7.80
CA THR A 69 -4.63 -4.89 -8.09
C THR A 69 -3.69 -3.97 -7.34
N ALA A 70 -2.53 -4.52 -6.97
CA ALA A 70 -1.39 -3.79 -6.46
C ALA A 70 -0.22 -3.98 -7.44
N THR A 71 0.39 -2.88 -7.87
CA THR A 71 1.44 -2.91 -8.89
C THR A 71 2.67 -2.15 -8.43
N THR A 72 3.83 -2.72 -8.73
CA THR A 72 5.13 -2.08 -8.54
C THR A 72 5.90 -2.01 -9.86
N ILE A 73 6.65 -0.93 -10.06
CA ILE A 73 7.75 -0.84 -11.01
C ILE A 73 9.03 -0.67 -10.21
N GLY A 74 9.98 -1.57 -10.41
CA GLY A 74 11.31 -1.53 -9.82
C GLY A 74 12.33 -2.16 -10.75
N LYS A 75 13.35 -2.81 -10.17
CA LYS A 75 14.46 -3.43 -10.92
C LYS A 75 13.97 -4.50 -11.90
N LEU A 76 12.91 -5.23 -11.57
CA LEU A 76 12.38 -6.32 -12.38
C LEU A 76 11.29 -5.87 -13.35
N GLY A 77 11.16 -4.56 -13.58
CA GLY A 77 10.11 -3.97 -14.39
C GLY A 77 8.75 -3.96 -13.66
N LYS A 78 7.67 -4.07 -14.43
CA LYS A 78 6.29 -4.03 -13.90
C LYS A 78 5.90 -5.38 -13.33
N LYS A 79 5.54 -5.42 -12.04
CA LYS A 79 4.98 -6.59 -11.37
C LYS A 79 3.61 -6.22 -10.79
N GLN A 80 2.62 -7.06 -11.03
CA GLN A 80 1.25 -6.84 -10.60
C GLN A 80 0.75 -8.07 -9.82
N SER A 81 0.04 -7.80 -8.75
CA SER A 81 -0.73 -8.78 -8.00
C SER A 81 -2.21 -8.42 -8.10
N VAL A 82 -3.06 -9.43 -8.23
CA VAL A 82 -4.51 -9.30 -8.38
C VAL A 82 -5.15 -10.07 -7.23
N ALA A 83 -6.11 -9.46 -6.56
CA ALA A 83 -6.86 -10.08 -5.48
C ALA A 83 -8.36 -9.86 -5.68
N ASP A 84 -9.16 -10.80 -5.18
CA ASP A 84 -10.61 -10.68 -5.15
C ASP A 84 -11.06 -9.74 -4.01
N ALA A 85 -12.36 -9.43 -3.98
CA ALA A 85 -12.95 -8.60 -2.94
C ALA A 85 -12.68 -9.18 -1.53
N GLY A 86 -12.33 -8.32 -0.58
CA GLY A 86 -12.05 -8.69 0.81
C GLY A 86 -10.68 -9.35 1.02
N GLN A 87 -9.81 -9.37 0.01
CA GLN A 87 -8.45 -9.87 0.10
C GLN A 87 -7.43 -8.75 -0.09
N TRP A 88 -6.17 -8.99 0.31
CA TRP A 88 -5.07 -8.07 0.07
C TRP A 88 -4.34 -8.44 -1.23
N ALA A 89 -4.24 -7.49 -2.16
CA ALA A 89 -3.26 -7.55 -3.24
C ALA A 89 -1.93 -6.98 -2.76
N TYR A 90 -0.84 -7.73 -2.91
CA TYR A 90 0.50 -7.29 -2.53
C TYR A 90 1.51 -7.53 -3.65
N SER A 91 2.33 -6.51 -3.93
CA SER A 91 3.41 -6.57 -4.89
C SER A 91 4.66 -5.99 -4.26
N ILE A 92 5.73 -6.78 -4.22
CA ILE A 92 7.01 -6.46 -3.58
C ILE A 92 8.11 -6.80 -4.58
N GLN A 93 9.05 -5.89 -4.79
CA GLN A 93 10.25 -6.17 -5.58
C GLN A 93 11.43 -5.28 -5.19
N THR A 94 12.62 -5.66 -5.62
CA THR A 94 13.82 -4.84 -5.47
C THR A 94 13.68 -3.51 -6.22
N LYS A 95 14.13 -2.45 -5.57
CA LYS A 95 14.23 -1.10 -6.11
C LYS A 95 15.18 -1.00 -7.32
N GLY A 96 14.70 -0.33 -8.37
CA GLY A 96 15.51 0.14 -9.48
C GLY A 96 16.29 1.41 -9.11
N ALA A 97 17.36 1.71 -9.85
CA ALA A 97 18.15 2.92 -9.61
C ALA A 97 17.34 4.21 -9.81
N TYR A 98 16.34 4.16 -10.71
CA TYR A 98 15.43 5.25 -11.04
C TYR A 98 14.07 4.67 -11.48
N GLY A 99 13.06 5.54 -11.56
CA GLY A 99 11.75 5.18 -12.13
C GLY A 99 10.88 4.25 -11.27
N ASN A 100 11.19 4.12 -9.98
CA ASN A 100 10.39 3.32 -9.05
C ASN A 100 8.99 3.91 -8.91
N LYS A 101 7.97 3.09 -9.09
CA LYS A 101 6.57 3.52 -8.99
C LYS A 101 5.73 2.44 -8.34
N THR A 102 4.69 2.87 -7.67
CA THR A 102 3.67 2.05 -7.06
C THR A 102 2.32 2.58 -7.52
N TYR A 103 1.37 1.69 -7.76
CA TYR A 103 0.01 2.10 -8.08
C TYR A 103 -0.97 0.96 -7.82
N TYR A 104 -2.22 1.34 -7.57
CA TYR A 104 -3.35 0.45 -7.39
C TYR A 104 -4.34 0.62 -8.54
N ASN A 105 -5.13 -0.42 -8.80
CA ASN A 105 -6.32 -0.29 -9.63
C ASN A 105 -7.47 -1.06 -8.99
N ILE A 106 -8.66 -0.48 -9.07
CA ILE A 106 -9.91 -1.18 -8.77
C ILE A 106 -10.46 -1.67 -10.11
N LEU A 107 -10.78 -2.96 -10.20
CA LEU A 107 -11.30 -3.60 -11.40
C LEU A 107 -12.83 -3.52 -11.46
#